data_AF-Q8EL84-F1
#
_entry.id   AF-Q8EL84-F1
#
_cell.length_a   1.000
_cell.length_b   1.000
_cell.length_c   1.000
_cell.angle_alpha   90.00
_cell.angle_beta   90.00
_cell.angle_gamma   90.00
#
_symmetry.space_group_name_H-M   'P 1'
#
loop_
_entity.id
_entity.type
_entity.pdbx_description
1 polymer ?
#
loop_
_entity_poly.entity_id
_entity_poly.type
_entity_poly.pdbx_seq_one_letter_code
_entity_poly.pdbx_strand_id
1 'polypeptide(L)'
;MKDKFYLIGYSLVFIGVALFIVKSTESVSIYYIDYITIIIGIGIILVASLIYGKEKNILCRAGWHRFEHVGMDDEIKFALIYKCKRCGRTKRVVRSSGGGLG
;
A
#
# COMPACT_ATOMS: atom_id res chain seq x y z
N MET A 1 -12.85 -6.66 -8.36
CA MET A 1 -12.68 -7.47 -7.12
C MET A 1 -12.07 -6.66 -6.00
N LYS A 2 -11.01 -5.88 -6.25
CA LYS A 2 -10.41 -4.93 -5.30
C LYS A 2 -11.45 -4.14 -4.50
N ASP A 3 -12.36 -3.45 -5.17
CA ASP A 3 -13.31 -2.52 -4.53
C ASP A 3 -14.31 -3.24 -3.61
N LYS A 4 -14.63 -4.50 -3.92
CA LYS A 4 -15.51 -5.33 -3.09
C LYS A 4 -14.87 -5.64 -1.73
N PHE A 5 -13.56 -5.90 -1.68
CA PHE A 5 -12.86 -6.16 -0.42
C PHE A 5 -12.76 -4.92 0.47
N TYR A 6 -12.51 -3.75 -0.12
CA TYR A 6 -12.53 -2.49 0.64
C TYR A 6 -13.93 -2.17 1.15
N LEU A 7 -14.97 -2.35 0.32
CA LEU A 7 -16.37 -2.17 0.74
C LEU A 7 -16.74 -3.06 1.93
N ILE A 8 -16.37 -4.34 1.89
CA ILE A 8 -16.60 -5.29 2.99
C ILE A 8 -15.82 -4.86 4.25
N GLY A 9 -14.57 -4.44 4.10
CA GLY A 9 -13.76 -3.96 5.22
C GLY A 9 -14.35 -2.70 5.86
N TYR A 10 -14.73 -1.70 5.05
CA TYR A 10 -15.33 -0.46 5.54
C TYR A 10 -16.69 -0.69 6.18
N SER A 11 -17.54 -1.55 5.62
CA SER A 11 -18.84 -1.87 6.23
C SER A 11 -18.68 -2.55 7.58
N LEU A 12 -17.73 -3.48 7.71
CA LEU A 12 -17.39 -4.12 8.99
C LEU A 12 -16.91 -3.10 10.03
N VAL A 13 -15.99 -2.21 9.66
CA VAL A 13 -15.52 -1.15 10.56
C VAL A 13 -16.66 -0.23 10.97
N PHE A 14 -17.50 0.17 10.01
CA PHE A 14 -18.65 1.04 10.28
C PHE A 14 -19.65 0.41 11.25
N ILE A 15 -20.01 -0.86 11.02
CA ILE A 15 -20.89 -1.61 11.93
C ILE A 15 -20.26 -1.74 13.32
N GLY A 16 -18.97 -2.06 13.40
CA GLY A 16 -18.25 -2.16 14.67
C GLY A 16 -18.23 -0.84 15.45
N VAL A 17 -18.01 0.29 14.77
CA VAL A 17 -18.05 1.63 15.38
C VAL A 17 -19.47 1.99 15.82
N ALA A 18 -20.49 1.67 15.02
CA ALA A 18 -21.88 1.90 15.40
C ALA A 18 -22.25 1.11 16.67
N LEU A 19 -21.85 -0.18 16.74
CA LEU A 19 -22.04 -1.02 17.93
C LEU A 19 -21.31 -0.46 19.16
N PHE A 20 -20.09 0.06 18.98
CA PHE A 20 -19.33 0.71 20.04
C PHE A 20 -20.05 1.95 20.60
N ILE A 21 -20.62 2.79 19.73
CA ILE A 21 -21.40 3.96 20.14
C ILE A 21 -22.64 3.55 20.92
N VAL A 22 -23.42 2.59 20.40
CA VAL A 22 -24.65 2.10 21.06
C VAL A 22 -24.35 1.51 22.44
N LYS A 23 -23.29 0.70 22.55
CA LYS A 23 -22.81 0.16 23.83
C LYS A 23 -22.45 1.27 24.81
N SER A 24 -21.84 2.36 24.33
CA SER A 24 -21.47 3.51 25.16
C SER A 24 -22.66 4.35 25.59
N THR A 25 -23.77 4.38 24.85
CA THR A 25 -24.93 5.23 25.13
C THR A 25 -26.03 4.51 25.90
N GLU A 26 -26.28 3.24 25.61
CA GLU A 26 -27.45 2.52 26.16
C GLU A 26 -27.09 1.53 27.28
N SER A 27 -25.85 1.52 27.77
CA SER A 27 -25.39 0.55 28.80
C SER A 27 -25.64 -0.91 28.41
N VAL A 28 -25.77 -1.19 27.11
CA VAL A 28 -26.04 -2.53 26.60
C VAL A 28 -24.74 -3.32 26.66
N SER A 29 -24.75 -4.46 27.36
CA SER A 29 -23.59 -5.36 27.45
C SER A 29 -23.41 -6.16 26.15
N ILE A 30 -22.99 -5.48 25.08
CA ILE A 30 -22.62 -6.10 23.81
C ILE A 30 -21.15 -6.58 23.90
N TYR A 31 -20.83 -7.48 24.85
CA TYR A 31 -19.53 -8.16 25.06
C TYR A 31 -18.29 -7.41 24.46
N TYR A 32 -17.46 -8.09 23.67
CA TYR A 32 -16.32 -7.53 22.91
C TYR A 32 -16.56 -7.60 21.40
N ILE A 33 -17.83 -7.74 20.98
CA ILE A 33 -18.20 -7.94 19.56
C ILE A 33 -17.83 -6.70 18.75
N ASP A 34 -18.04 -5.51 19.31
CA ASP A 34 -17.61 -4.22 18.77
C ASP A 34 -16.12 -4.23 18.37
N TYR A 35 -15.25 -4.59 19.31
CA TYR A 35 -13.80 -4.60 19.07
C TYR A 35 -13.38 -5.66 18.05
N ILE A 36 -13.93 -6.87 18.14
CA ILE A 36 -13.60 -7.96 17.21
C ILE A 36 -13.98 -7.56 15.78
N THR A 37 -15.15 -6.95 15.60
CA THR A 37 -15.66 -6.54 14.29
C THR A 37 -14.78 -5.45 13.67
N ILE A 38 -14.34 -4.47 14.47
CA ILE A 38 -13.41 -3.43 14.02
C ILE A 38 -12.05 -4.02 13.63
N ILE A 39 -11.48 -4.90 14.46
CA ILE A 39 -10.17 -5.52 14.21
C ILE A 39 -10.19 -6.32 12.91
N ILE A 40 -11.23 -7.13 12.69
CA ILE A 40 -11.39 -7.91 11.46
C ILE A 40 -11.55 -6.99 10.25
N GLY A 41 -12.38 -5.95 10.36
CA GLY A 41 -12.57 -4.97 9.28
C GLY A 41 -11.27 -4.28 8.87
N ILE A 42 -10.48 -3.80 9.85
CA ILE A 42 -9.15 -3.22 9.62
C ILE A 42 -8.22 -4.25 8.99
N GLY A 43 -8.21 -5.48 9.48
CA GLY A 43 -7.39 -6.57 8.93
C GLY A 43 -7.68 -6.82 7.45
N ILE A 44 -8.96 -6.87 7.07
CA ILE A 44 -9.37 -7.04 5.66
C ILE A 44 -8.90 -5.85 4.81
N ILE A 45 -9.02 -4.62 5.30
CA ILE A 45 -8.56 -3.42 4.57
C ILE A 45 -7.03 -3.46 4.39
N LEU A 46 -6.27 -3.84 5.41
CA LEU A 46 -4.82 -3.95 5.35
C LEU A 46 -4.39 -5.05 4.36
N VAL A 47 -4.99 -6.23 4.43
CA VAL A 47 -4.71 -7.35 3.51
C VAL A 47 -5.09 -6.95 2.07
N ALA A 48 -6.25 -6.32 1.86
CA ALA A 48 -6.65 -5.81 0.56
C ALA A 48 -5.70 -4.71 0.04
N SER A 49 -5.13 -3.91 0.94
CA SER A 49 -4.10 -2.91 0.62
C SER A 49 -2.78 -3.54 0.21
N LEU A 50 -2.37 -4.61 0.87
CA LEU A 50 -1.16 -5.35 0.50
C LEU A 50 -1.30 -6.13 -0.81
N ILE A 51 -2.48 -6.71 -1.06
CA ILE A 51 -2.74 -7.53 -2.25
C ILE A 51 -3.04 -6.66 -3.48
N TYR A 52 -3.89 -5.65 -3.33
CA TYR A 52 -4.41 -4.86 -4.45
C TYR A 52 -3.87 -3.42 -4.51
N GLY A 53 -3.08 -3.00 -3.53
CA GLY A 53 -2.36 -1.74 -3.55
C GLY A 53 -1.18 -1.81 -4.51
N LYS A 54 -1.43 -1.50 -5.78
CA LYS A 54 -0.36 -1.10 -6.74
C LYS A 54 0.17 0.31 -6.46
N GLU A 55 -0.40 1.03 -5.50
CA GLU A 55 -0.04 2.43 -5.24
C GLU A 55 1.12 2.55 -4.24
N LYS A 56 2.21 3.15 -4.75
CA LYS A 56 3.30 3.82 -4.01
C LYS A 56 3.71 3.15 -2.70
N ASN A 57 4.10 1.88 -2.81
CA ASN A 57 4.63 1.15 -1.66
C ASN A 57 5.84 1.92 -1.07
N ILE A 58 5.78 2.30 0.22
CA ILE A 58 6.88 2.94 0.95
C ILE A 58 8.17 2.11 0.81
N LEU A 59 8.03 0.79 0.72
CA LEU A 59 9.11 -0.17 0.45
C LEU A 59 9.81 0.07 -0.90
N CYS A 60 9.05 0.48 -1.93
CA CYS A 60 9.58 0.90 -3.23
C CYS A 60 10.29 2.26 -3.18
N ARG A 61 10.06 3.08 -2.14
CA ARG A 61 10.80 4.32 -1.86
C ARG A 61 12.04 4.08 -0.98
N ALA A 62 11.97 3.13 -0.05
CA ALA A 62 13.06 2.72 0.83
C ALA A 62 14.12 1.82 0.15
N GLY A 63 13.92 1.42 -1.11
CA GLY A 63 14.89 0.63 -1.88
C GLY A 63 14.86 -0.88 -1.61
N TRP A 64 13.85 -1.37 -0.90
CA TRP A 64 13.75 -2.79 -0.49
C TRP A 64 13.27 -3.71 -1.62
N HIS A 65 12.78 -3.17 -2.74
CA HIS A 65 12.44 -3.96 -3.90
C HIS A 65 13.59 -3.98 -4.92
N ARG A 66 13.83 -5.15 -5.51
CA ARG A 66 14.81 -5.30 -6.59
C ARG A 66 14.32 -4.53 -7.82
N PHE A 67 15.11 -3.53 -8.21
CA PHE A 67 14.95 -2.79 -9.45
C PHE A 67 15.80 -3.46 -10.53
N GLU A 68 15.24 -3.64 -11.72
CA GLU A 68 15.97 -4.17 -12.86
C GLU A 68 16.16 -3.08 -13.90
N HIS A 69 17.33 -3.09 -14.53
CA HIS A 69 17.62 -2.21 -15.65
C HIS A 69 16.79 -2.67 -16.86
N VAL A 70 15.92 -1.80 -17.36
CA VAL A 70 15.04 -2.09 -18.50
C VAL A 70 15.49 -1.40 -19.79
N GLY A 71 16.40 -0.43 -19.71
CA GLY A 71 16.91 0.25 -20.89
C GLY A 71 17.48 1.62 -20.58
N MET A 72 17.94 2.30 -21.62
CA MET A 72 18.37 3.69 -21.57
C MET A 72 17.20 4.59 -21.98
N ASP A 73 17.18 5.82 -21.47
CA ASP A 73 16.18 6.81 -21.90
C ASP A 73 16.52 7.28 -23.32
N ASP A 74 15.56 7.21 -24.24
CA ASP A 74 15.73 7.57 -25.65
C ASP A 74 16.01 9.09 -25.81
N GLU A 75 15.57 9.91 -24.85
CA GLU A 75 15.80 11.36 -24.85
C GLU A 75 17.15 11.75 -24.23
N ILE A 76 17.67 10.96 -23.28
CA ILE A 76 18.89 11.28 -22.54
C ILE A 76 19.84 10.07 -22.56
N LYS A 77 20.83 10.10 -23.44
CA LYS A 77 21.82 9.02 -23.67
C LYS A 77 22.65 8.60 -22.42
N PHE A 78 22.54 9.30 -21.29
CA PHE A 78 23.23 8.98 -20.04
C PHE A 78 22.29 8.65 -18.88
N ALA A 79 20.98 8.58 -19.14
CA ALA A 79 19.98 8.20 -18.16
C ALA A 79 19.62 6.72 -18.31
N LEU A 80 19.81 5.96 -17.22
CA LEU A 80 19.38 4.57 -17.13
C LEU A 80 17.99 4.49 -16.54
N ILE A 81 17.14 3.67 -17.14
CA ILE A 81 15.79 3.39 -16.67
C ILE A 81 15.81 2.08 -15.89
N TYR A 82 15.46 2.19 -14.61
CA TYR A 82 15.28 1.07 -13.71
C TYR A 82 13.79 0.86 -13.42
N LYS A 83 13.28 -0.36 -13.60
CA LYS A 83 11.88 -0.70 -13.32
C LYS A 83 11.80 -1.70 -12.18
N CYS A 84 10.94 -1.42 -11.20
CA CYS A 84 10.64 -2.39 -10.16
C CYS A 84 9.76 -3.50 -10.72
N LYS A 85 10.19 -4.77 -10.62
CA LYS A 85 9.40 -5.94 -11.05
C LYS A 85 8.04 -6.08 -10.37
N ARG A 86 7.91 -5.60 -9.12
CA ARG A 86 6.69 -5.73 -8.31
C ARG A 86 5.77 -4.53 -8.40
N CYS A 87 6.32 -3.32 -8.27
CA CYS A 87 5.52 -2.07 -8.27
C CYS A 87 5.34 -1.47 -9.68
N GLY A 88 6.14 -1.88 -10.67
CA GLY A 88 6.17 -1.25 -11.99
C GLY A 88 6.78 0.16 -12.03
N ARG A 89 7.18 0.72 -10.87
CA ARG A 89 7.80 2.04 -10.76
C ARG A 89 9.07 2.11 -11.59
N THR A 90 9.13 3.10 -12.48
CA THR A 90 10.34 3.46 -13.20
C THR A 90 11.10 4.55 -12.44
N LYS A 91 12.41 4.38 -12.32
CA LYS A 91 13.34 5.37 -11.79
C LYS A 91 14.34 5.68 -12.88
N ARG A 92 14.45 6.95 -13.24
CA ARG A 92 15.49 7.46 -14.14
C ARG A 92 16.68 7.86 -13.28
N VAL A 93 17.84 7.31 -13.58
CA VAL A 93 19.10 7.63 -12.89
C VAL A 93 20.05 8.16 -13.95
N VAL A 94 20.37 9.44 -13.85
CA VAL A 94 21.39 10.06 -14.71
C VAL A 94 22.75 9.65 -14.17
N ARG A 95 23.58 9.01 -14.99
CA ARG A 95 25.00 8.86 -14.66
C ARG A 95 25.66 10.23 -14.80
N SER A 96 26.16 10.78 -13.70
CA SER A 96 27.05 11.92 -13.80
C SER A 96 28.34 11.45 -14.46
N SER A 97 28.59 11.93 -15.66
CA SER A 97 29.93 11.99 -16.26
C SER A 97 30.78 12.97 -15.43
N GLY A 98 31.16 12.55 -14.23
CA GLY A 98 31.80 13.42 -13.23
C GLY A 98 32.49 12.63 -12.13
N GLY A 99 33.13 11.52 -12.48
CA GLY A 99 33.93 10.71 -11.58
C GLY A 99 35.01 9.93 -12.32
N GLY A 100 36.11 10.63 -12.63
CA GLY A 100 37.44 10.04 -12.84
C GLY A 100 37.76 9.53 -14.24
N LEU A 101 38.58 10.30 -14.96
CA LEU A 101 39.77 9.73 -15.57
C LEU A 101 40.54 8.93 -14.51
N GLY A 102 40.95 7.71 -14.84
CA GLY A 102 41.72 6.79 -14.02
C GLY A 102 41.67 5.39 -14.60
#